data_AF-A0A0B1SQ38-F1
#
_entry.id   AF-A0A0B1SQ38-F1
#
_cell.length_a   1.000
_cell.length_b   1.000
_cell.length_c   1.000
_cell.angle_alpha   90.00
_cell.angle_beta   90.00
_cell.angle_gamma   90.00
#
_symmetry.space_group_name_H-M   'P 1'
#
loop_
_entity.id
_entity.type
_entity.pdbx_description
1 polymer ?
#
loop_
_entity_poly.entity_id
_entity_poly.type
_entity_poly.pdbx_seq_one_letter_code
_entity_poly.pdbx_strand_id
1 'polypeptide(L)'
;MIDYQNEDLATITCSNENKLFSLVVLTLLLIGIALAYRSFAVEDEAVKTDFYFEPLSEEQIAKAAESYRAQEKTIRYGMRGLDNLDIIRENNSDILPGRKFAGLSAAEMCESGKADCVTPFAKIRPLIVTAPNHHMMSCIIQKSMSTVMSAIFCFLIREKEFVDAGRSILREYADIRLCEGRNEFKSVKAMQRGLRIRDEDLDMWRFTVVTREPVDRFLSGFIDRCI
;
A
#
# COMPACT_ATOMS: atom_id res chain seq x y z
N MET A 1 -65.45 -32.44 -37.80
CA MET A 1 -64.79 -31.15 -37.49
C MET A 1 -65.63 -30.51 -36.41
N ILE A 2 -65.31 -30.46 -35.13
CA ILE A 2 -64.09 -30.72 -34.36
C ILE A 2 -64.55 -31.41 -33.06
N ASP A 3 -63.77 -32.40 -32.64
CA ASP A 3 -63.87 -33.14 -31.38
C ASP A 3 -63.29 -32.26 -30.24
N TYR A 4 -63.93 -32.23 -29.07
CA TYR A 4 -63.27 -31.72 -27.85
C TYR A 4 -63.74 -32.49 -26.63
N GLN A 5 -62.78 -33.23 -26.06
CA GLN A 5 -62.89 -34.09 -24.90
C GLN A 5 -62.96 -33.29 -23.58
N ASN A 6 -63.74 -33.86 -22.66
CA ASN A 6 -63.57 -34.02 -21.21
C ASN A 6 -62.46 -33.21 -20.48
N GLU A 7 -62.84 -32.46 -19.44
CA GLU A 7 -61.97 -32.23 -18.26
C GLU A 7 -62.80 -32.31 -16.97
N ASP A 8 -62.50 -33.33 -16.18
CA ASP A 8 -63.04 -33.60 -14.85
C ASP A 8 -62.54 -32.54 -13.85
N LEU A 9 -63.48 -31.85 -13.19
CA LEU A 9 -63.20 -30.91 -12.12
C LEU A 9 -62.87 -31.69 -10.83
N ALA A 10 -61.58 -31.87 -10.55
CA ALA A 10 -61.11 -32.50 -9.32
C ALA A 10 -61.39 -31.60 -8.10
N THR A 11 -62.44 -31.93 -7.35
CA THR A 11 -62.75 -31.35 -6.03
C THR A 11 -61.67 -31.76 -5.03
N ILE A 12 -60.80 -30.84 -4.62
CA ILE A 12 -59.80 -31.08 -3.57
C ILE A 12 -60.51 -31.00 -2.20
N THR A 13 -60.75 -32.16 -1.58
CA THR A 13 -61.22 -32.25 -0.20
C THR A 13 -60.03 -32.33 0.75
N CYS A 14 -59.83 -31.30 1.59
CA CYS A 14 -58.83 -31.31 2.64
C CYS A 14 -59.32 -32.15 3.83
N SER A 15 -58.82 -33.39 3.93
CA SER A 15 -58.96 -34.26 5.10
C SER A 15 -58.03 -33.82 6.25
N ASN A 16 -58.47 -34.00 7.50
CA ASN A 16 -57.75 -33.59 8.73
C ASN A 16 -56.38 -34.28 8.93
N GLU A 17 -56.05 -35.30 8.13
CA GLU A 17 -54.73 -35.94 8.12
C GLU A 17 -53.62 -35.08 7.46
N ASN A 18 -53.99 -34.02 6.73
CA ASN A 18 -53.05 -33.12 6.06
C ASN A 18 -52.40 -32.07 6.96
N LYS A 19 -52.87 -31.90 8.21
CA LYS A 19 -52.31 -30.91 9.14
C LYS A 19 -50.90 -31.25 9.58
N LEU A 20 -50.63 -32.53 9.86
CA LEU A 20 -49.31 -32.99 10.26
C LEU A 20 -48.31 -32.85 9.10
N PHE A 21 -48.71 -33.23 7.89
CA PHE A 21 -47.88 -33.08 6.69
C PHE A 21 -47.61 -31.61 6.38
N SER A 22 -48.61 -30.74 6.48
CA SER A 22 -48.45 -29.29 6.31
C SER A 22 -47.51 -28.67 7.35
N LEU A 23 -47.60 -29.09 8.63
CA LEU A 23 -46.69 -28.67 9.70
C LEU A 23 -45.24 -29.13 9.45
N VAL A 24 -45.05 -30.34 8.94
CA VAL A 24 -43.72 -30.87 8.61
C VAL A 24 -43.11 -30.12 7.42
N VAL A 25 -43.89 -29.83 6.38
CA VAL A 25 -43.42 -29.04 5.23
C VAL A 25 -43.07 -27.61 5.64
N LEU A 26 -43.89 -26.99 6.49
CA LEU A 26 -43.64 -25.63 6.98
C LEU A 26 -42.36 -25.56 7.84
N THR A 27 -42.15 -26.55 8.70
CA THR A 27 -40.93 -26.62 9.54
C THR A 27 -39.69 -26.88 8.70
N LEU A 28 -39.75 -27.75 7.70
CA LEU A 28 -38.64 -27.97 6.76
C LEU A 28 -38.33 -26.72 5.91
N LEU A 29 -39.34 -25.97 5.47
CA LEU A 29 -39.15 -24.69 4.78
C LEU A 29 -38.50 -23.64 5.70
N LEU A 30 -38.95 -23.52 6.95
CA LEU A 30 -38.36 -22.59 7.91
C LEU A 30 -36.91 -22.96 8.25
N ILE A 31 -36.60 -24.25 8.38
CA ILE A 31 -35.23 -24.74 8.57
C ILE A 31 -34.38 -24.43 7.33
N GLY A 32 -34.90 -24.68 6.12
CA GLY A 32 -34.21 -24.35 4.88
C GLY A 32 -33.92 -22.86 4.73
N ILE A 33 -34.88 -22.00 5.08
CA ILE A 33 -34.72 -20.54 5.10
C ILE A 33 -33.70 -20.13 6.17
N ALA A 34 -33.73 -20.72 7.37
CA ALA A 34 -32.78 -20.43 8.44
C ALA A 34 -31.35 -20.86 8.07
N LEU A 35 -31.19 -22.00 7.40
CA LEU A 35 -29.90 -22.48 6.90
C LEU A 35 -29.39 -21.61 5.75
N ALA A 36 -30.26 -21.22 4.82
CA ALA A 36 -29.92 -20.27 3.76
C ALA A 36 -29.51 -18.91 4.36
N TYR A 37 -30.27 -18.39 5.32
CA TYR A 37 -29.92 -17.18 6.05
C TYR A 37 -28.58 -17.33 6.78
N ARG A 38 -28.27 -18.47 7.39
CA ARG A 38 -26.94 -18.69 8.00
C ARG A 38 -25.81 -18.76 6.97
N SER A 39 -26.05 -19.34 5.80
CA SER A 39 -25.07 -19.35 4.71
C SER A 39 -24.86 -17.95 4.10
N PHE A 40 -25.88 -17.10 4.09
CA PHE A 40 -25.80 -15.71 3.61
C PHE A 40 -25.36 -14.72 4.71
N ALA A 41 -25.57 -15.03 5.98
CA ALA A 41 -25.19 -14.22 7.14
C ALA A 41 -23.82 -14.60 7.71
N VAL A 42 -22.91 -15.09 6.85
CA VAL A 42 -21.49 -14.91 7.10
C VAL A 42 -21.23 -13.43 6.89
N GLU A 43 -21.48 -12.64 7.93
CA GLU A 43 -20.91 -11.30 8.02
C GLU A 43 -19.41 -11.46 7.83
N ASP A 44 -18.92 -10.82 6.77
CA ASP A 44 -17.52 -10.60 6.48
C ASP A 44 -17.00 -9.67 7.60
N GLU A 45 -16.80 -10.21 8.81
CA GLU A 45 -16.09 -9.52 9.88
C GLU A 45 -14.65 -9.37 9.40
N ALA A 46 -14.41 -8.27 8.67
CA ALA A 46 -13.07 -7.84 8.29
C ALA A 46 -12.22 -7.92 9.56
N VAL A 47 -11.20 -8.78 9.53
CA VAL A 47 -10.24 -8.91 10.63
C VAL A 47 -9.62 -7.54 10.84
N LYS A 48 -10.17 -6.79 11.81
CA LYS A 48 -9.73 -5.44 12.15
C LYS A 48 -8.37 -5.58 12.81
N THR A 49 -7.34 -5.61 11.98
CA THR A 49 -5.95 -5.61 12.42
C THR A 49 -5.64 -4.20 12.86
N ASP A 50 -5.93 -3.93 14.13
CA ASP A 50 -5.67 -2.64 14.72
C ASP A 50 -4.17 -2.55 14.98
N PHE A 51 -3.48 -1.82 14.11
CA PHE A 51 -2.11 -1.40 14.39
C PHE A 51 -2.17 -0.47 15.59
N TYR A 52 -1.62 -0.90 16.73
CA TYR A 52 -1.49 -0.01 17.86
C TYR A 52 -0.42 1.04 17.55
N PHE A 53 -0.84 2.31 17.49
CA PHE A 53 0.06 3.44 17.46
C PHE A 53 -0.07 4.23 18.74
N GLU A 54 1.08 4.58 19.29
CA GLU A 54 1.13 5.59 20.34
C GLU A 54 0.69 6.95 19.76
N PRO A 55 -0.05 7.75 20.55
CA PRO A 55 -0.31 9.14 20.20
C PRO A 55 1.00 9.88 19.93
N LEU A 56 0.96 10.84 19.02
CA LEU A 56 2.13 11.67 18.72
C LEU A 56 2.49 12.54 19.92
N SER A 57 3.78 12.62 20.25
CA SER A 57 4.27 13.59 21.22
C SER A 57 4.25 15.01 20.61
N GLU A 58 4.17 16.03 21.47
CA GLU A 58 4.27 17.43 21.04
C GLU A 58 5.58 17.69 20.28
N GLU A 59 6.67 17.04 20.68
CA GLU A 59 7.96 17.11 19.99
C GLU A 59 7.89 16.56 18.57
N GLN A 60 7.24 15.41 18.36
CA GLN A 60 7.07 14.82 17.03
C GLN A 60 6.25 15.73 16.11
N ILE A 61 5.20 16.35 16.64
CA ILE A 61 4.36 17.31 15.91
C ILE A 61 5.17 18.55 15.56
N ALA A 62 5.91 19.11 16.52
CA ALA A 62 6.76 20.28 16.31
C ALA A 62 7.85 20.02 15.27
N LYS A 63 8.49 18.85 15.32
CA LYS A 63 9.51 18.43 14.35
C LYS A 63 8.95 18.33 12.93
N ALA A 64 7.77 17.74 12.76
CA ALA A 64 7.10 17.68 11.45
C ALA A 64 6.81 19.09 10.91
N ALA A 65 6.28 19.98 11.75
CA ALA A 65 6.01 21.37 11.37
C ALA A 65 7.29 22.14 11.01
N GLU A 66 8.38 21.94 11.75
CA GLU A 66 9.68 22.54 11.45
C GLU A 66 10.25 22.04 10.11
N SER A 67 10.22 20.71 9.89
CA SER A 67 10.67 20.09 8.65
C SER A 67 9.92 20.65 7.42
N TYR A 68 8.60 20.83 7.51
CA TYR A 68 7.83 21.45 6.42
C TYR A 68 8.17 22.92 6.20
N ARG A 69 8.38 23.71 7.27
CA ARG A 69 8.83 25.12 7.13
C ARG A 69 10.21 25.21 6.49
N ALA A 70 11.12 24.31 6.85
CA ALA A 70 12.45 24.24 6.25
C ALA A 70 12.35 23.88 4.76
N GLN A 71 11.53 22.89 4.41
CA GLN A 71 11.28 22.52 3.01
C GLN A 71 10.69 23.68 2.21
N GLU A 72 9.72 24.43 2.76
CA GLU A 72 9.15 25.60 2.08
C GLU A 72 10.17 26.70 1.85
N LYS A 73 11.08 26.93 2.81
CA LYS A 73 12.22 27.81 2.59
C LYS A 73 13.11 27.27 1.46
N THR A 74 13.49 26.01 1.49
CA THR A 74 14.33 25.40 0.44
C THR A 74 13.68 25.50 -0.93
N ILE A 75 12.38 25.25 -1.07
CA ILE A 75 11.66 25.44 -2.34
C ILE A 75 11.70 26.91 -2.75
N ARG A 76 11.35 27.83 -1.84
CA ARG A 76 11.29 29.27 -2.14
C ARG A 76 12.65 29.85 -2.55
N TYR A 77 13.72 29.47 -1.85
CA TYR A 77 15.07 29.98 -2.12
C TYR A 77 15.76 29.20 -3.23
N GLY A 78 15.61 27.88 -3.27
CA GLY A 78 16.21 27.00 -4.27
C GLY A 78 15.64 27.22 -5.67
N MET A 79 14.40 27.71 -5.80
CA MET A 79 13.85 28.10 -7.11
C MET A 79 14.40 29.44 -7.64
N ARG A 80 15.06 30.26 -6.82
CA ARG A 80 15.60 31.55 -7.27
C ARG A 80 16.89 31.33 -8.04
N GLY A 81 16.93 31.78 -9.29
CA GLY A 81 18.14 31.72 -10.14
C GLY A 81 18.33 30.39 -10.87
N LEU A 82 17.41 29.42 -10.75
CA LEU A 82 17.43 28.19 -11.58
C LEU A 82 17.10 28.48 -13.06
N ASP A 83 16.53 29.63 -13.36
CA ASP A 83 16.30 30.15 -14.70
C ASP A 83 17.54 30.84 -15.29
N ASN A 84 18.55 31.12 -14.46
CA ASN A 84 19.78 31.78 -14.88
C ASN A 84 20.92 30.76 -15.04
N LEU A 85 21.17 30.37 -16.30
CA LEU A 85 22.22 29.41 -16.64
C LEU A 85 23.63 29.87 -16.25
N ASP A 86 23.89 31.18 -16.19
CA ASP A 86 25.21 31.69 -15.82
C ASP A 86 25.49 31.49 -14.33
N ILE A 87 24.49 31.74 -13.47
CA ILE A 87 24.57 31.46 -12.03
C ILE A 87 24.74 29.96 -11.77
N ILE A 88 24.00 29.11 -12.49
CA ILE A 88 24.12 27.65 -12.36
C ILE A 88 25.55 27.21 -12.72
N ARG A 89 26.08 27.72 -13.83
CA ARG A 89 27.46 27.42 -14.28
C ARG A 89 28.49 27.86 -13.27
N GLU A 90 28.35 29.07 -12.71
CA GLU A 90 29.24 29.58 -11.68
C GLU A 90 29.21 28.71 -10.42
N ASN A 91 28.02 28.35 -9.93
CA ASN A 91 27.88 27.48 -8.75
C ASN A 91 28.38 26.05 -8.99
N ASN A 92 28.37 25.57 -10.24
CA ASN A 92 28.89 24.26 -10.63
C ASN A 92 30.32 24.33 -11.19
N SER A 93 31.03 25.45 -11.02
CA SER A 93 32.39 25.65 -11.56
C SER A 93 33.50 25.10 -10.69
N ASP A 94 33.15 24.52 -9.53
CA ASP A 94 34.10 23.88 -8.63
C ASP A 94 34.94 22.81 -9.35
N ILE A 95 36.24 22.86 -9.12
CA ILE A 95 37.17 21.88 -9.68
C ILE A 95 36.82 20.52 -9.08
N LEU A 96 36.31 19.61 -9.92
CA LEU A 96 36.02 18.25 -9.50
C LEU A 96 37.28 17.61 -8.92
N PRO A 97 37.16 16.85 -7.82
CA PRO A 97 38.30 16.13 -7.27
C PRO A 97 38.89 15.20 -8.34
N GLY A 98 40.21 15.06 -8.33
CA GLY A 98 40.87 14.09 -9.19
C GLY A 98 40.27 12.70 -9.01
N ARG A 99 40.21 11.90 -10.08
CA ARG A 99 39.69 10.53 -9.99
C ARG A 99 40.48 9.76 -8.93
N LYS A 100 39.77 9.16 -7.99
CA LYS A 100 40.35 8.30 -6.94
C LYS A 100 41.17 7.14 -7.53
N PHE A 101 40.77 6.64 -8.69
CA PHE A 101 41.44 5.56 -9.42
C PHE A 101 41.87 6.06 -10.80
N ALA A 102 43.03 6.71 -10.88
CA ALA A 102 43.59 7.17 -12.14
C ALA A 102 44.13 5.98 -12.97
N GLY A 103 43.87 5.98 -14.28
CA GLY A 103 44.38 4.96 -15.21
C GLY A 103 43.62 3.63 -15.21
N LEU A 104 42.55 3.48 -14.44
CA LEU A 104 41.66 2.32 -14.45
C LEU A 104 40.30 2.69 -15.01
N SER A 105 39.73 1.84 -15.84
CA SER A 105 38.32 1.89 -16.21
C SER A 105 37.42 1.53 -15.02
N ALA A 106 36.14 1.87 -15.11
CA ALA A 106 35.15 1.49 -14.08
C ALA A 106 35.04 -0.03 -13.91
N ALA A 107 35.18 -0.80 -14.99
CA ALA A 107 35.17 -2.26 -14.95
C ALA A 107 36.39 -2.81 -14.20
N GLU A 108 37.60 -2.39 -14.60
CA GLU A 108 38.85 -2.80 -13.95
C GLU A 108 38.88 -2.41 -12.47
N MET A 109 38.34 -1.23 -12.14
CA MET A 109 38.18 -0.79 -10.76
C MET A 109 37.31 -1.77 -9.95
N CYS A 110 36.15 -2.16 -10.47
CA CYS A 110 35.24 -3.08 -9.79
C CYS A 110 35.76 -4.53 -9.74
N GLU A 111 36.47 -4.98 -10.77
CA GLU A 111 37.08 -6.31 -10.82
C GLU A 111 38.30 -6.43 -9.90
N SER A 112 39.03 -5.34 -9.68
CA SER A 112 40.23 -5.33 -8.82
C SER A 112 39.94 -5.55 -7.32
N GLY A 113 38.66 -5.47 -6.91
CA GLY A 113 38.26 -5.53 -5.50
C GLY A 113 38.72 -4.34 -4.65
N LYS A 114 39.36 -3.33 -5.25
CA LYS A 114 39.86 -2.13 -4.56
C LYS A 114 38.79 -1.06 -4.35
N ALA A 115 37.64 -1.19 -5.00
CA ALA A 115 36.49 -0.31 -4.87
C ALA A 115 35.28 -1.08 -4.36
N ASP A 116 34.46 -0.41 -3.55
CA ASP A 116 33.19 -0.95 -3.04
C ASP A 116 32.11 -0.87 -4.14
N CYS A 117 32.29 -1.66 -5.20
CA CYS A 117 31.32 -1.73 -6.28
C CYS A 117 30.10 -2.57 -5.90
N VAL A 118 28.93 -2.13 -6.34
CA VAL A 118 27.69 -2.90 -6.19
C VAL A 118 27.78 -4.15 -7.05
N THR A 119 27.48 -5.31 -6.48
CA THR A 119 27.48 -6.56 -7.23
C THR A 119 26.35 -6.57 -8.25
N PRO A 120 26.59 -7.10 -9.47
CA PRO A 120 25.54 -7.27 -10.45
C PRO A 120 24.45 -8.21 -9.90
N PHE A 121 23.19 -7.93 -10.27
CA PHE A 121 22.01 -8.71 -9.85
C PHE A 121 21.82 -8.82 -8.33
N ALA A 122 22.25 -7.80 -7.57
CA ALA A 122 21.99 -7.74 -6.14
C ALA A 122 20.49 -7.94 -5.85
N LYS A 123 20.17 -8.89 -4.97
CA LYS A 123 18.79 -9.11 -4.52
C LYS A 123 18.38 -7.96 -3.61
N ILE A 124 17.64 -7.01 -4.16
CA ILE A 124 17.05 -5.92 -3.39
C ILE A 124 15.91 -6.51 -2.56
N ARG A 125 15.95 -6.30 -1.24
CA ARG A 125 14.86 -6.73 -0.36
C ARG A 125 13.63 -5.88 -0.65
N PRO A 126 12.45 -6.48 -0.89
CA PRO A 126 11.23 -5.70 -1.05
C PRO A 126 10.85 -5.07 0.29
N LEU A 127 10.37 -3.84 0.22
CA LEU A 127 9.66 -3.19 1.32
C LEU A 127 8.18 -3.19 0.95
N ILE A 128 7.36 -3.87 1.74
CA ILE A 128 5.90 -3.91 1.54
C ILE A 128 5.29 -3.00 2.59
N VAL A 129 4.44 -2.08 2.16
CA VAL A 129 3.58 -1.28 3.05
C VAL A 129 2.16 -1.81 2.98
N THR A 130 1.44 -1.79 4.10
CA THR A 130 0.05 -2.29 4.13
C THR A 130 -0.92 -1.31 4.76
N ALA A 131 -2.19 -1.43 4.40
CA ALA A 131 -3.33 -0.76 4.99
C ALA A 131 -4.44 -1.81 5.17
N PRO A 132 -4.40 -2.58 6.29
CA PRO A 132 -5.23 -3.77 6.46
C PRO A 132 -6.72 -3.48 6.48
N ASN A 133 -7.13 -2.36 7.08
CA ASN A 133 -8.52 -1.89 7.10
C ASN A 133 -9.09 -1.65 5.69
N HIS A 134 -8.24 -1.59 4.66
CA HIS A 134 -8.63 -1.45 3.27
C HIS A 134 -8.26 -2.64 2.40
N HIS A 135 -7.74 -3.73 2.99
CA HIS A 135 -7.20 -4.89 2.27
C HIS A 135 -6.20 -4.50 1.17
N MET A 136 -5.31 -3.54 1.46
CA MET A 136 -4.32 -3.07 0.49
C MET A 136 -2.90 -3.37 0.94
N MET A 137 -2.05 -3.73 -0.02
CA MET A 137 -0.60 -3.69 0.15
C MET A 137 0.07 -3.14 -1.10
N SER A 138 1.22 -2.48 -0.90
CA SER A 138 2.06 -2.04 -2.01
C SER A 138 3.50 -2.45 -1.81
N CYS A 139 4.13 -2.95 -2.87
CA CYS A 139 5.58 -3.10 -2.93
C CYS A 139 6.21 -1.74 -3.23
N ILE A 140 7.10 -1.28 -2.36
CA ILE A 140 7.82 -0.02 -2.49
C ILE A 140 9.09 -0.26 -3.29
N ILE A 141 9.13 0.31 -4.49
CA ILE A 141 10.33 0.40 -5.31
C ILE A 141 10.92 1.79 -5.11
N GLN A 142 12.17 1.85 -4.63
CA GLN A 142 12.85 3.12 -4.39
C GLN A 142 12.89 3.99 -5.64
N LYS A 143 12.67 5.29 -5.46
CA LYS A 143 12.62 6.31 -6.54
C LYS A 143 11.47 6.12 -7.54
N SER A 144 10.49 5.27 -7.24
CA SER A 144 9.23 5.11 -7.97
C SER A 144 8.05 5.48 -7.07
N MET A 145 7.87 6.78 -6.80
CA MET A 145 6.89 7.31 -5.85
C MET A 145 6.95 6.64 -4.46
N SER A 146 8.11 6.13 -4.05
CA SER A 146 8.26 5.35 -2.80
C SER A 146 7.82 6.13 -1.57
N THR A 147 8.27 7.38 -1.43
CA THR A 147 7.93 8.26 -0.30
C THR A 147 6.43 8.58 -0.27
N VAL A 148 5.86 8.95 -1.42
CA VAL A 148 4.43 9.26 -1.56
C VAL A 148 3.58 8.04 -1.22
N MET A 149 3.95 6.86 -1.73
CA MET A 149 3.23 5.62 -1.45
C MET A 149 3.28 5.26 0.04
N SER A 150 4.45 5.35 0.68
CA SER A 150 4.56 5.18 2.13
C SER A 150 3.69 6.17 2.91
N ALA A 151 3.59 7.42 2.46
CA ALA A 151 2.75 8.44 3.09
C ALA A 151 1.24 8.13 2.93
N ILE A 152 0.80 7.72 1.73
CA ILE A 152 -0.58 7.30 1.46
C ILE A 152 -0.98 6.15 2.38
N PHE A 153 -0.15 5.10 2.44
CA PHE A 153 -0.42 3.94 3.29
C PHE A 153 -0.44 4.29 4.78
N CYS A 154 0.40 5.22 5.22
CA CYS A 154 0.35 5.72 6.59
C CYS A 154 -0.93 6.52 6.88
N PHE A 155 -1.34 7.40 5.95
CA PHE A 155 -2.59 8.14 6.03
C PHE A 155 -3.80 7.19 6.14
N LEU A 156 -3.84 6.12 5.34
CA LEU A 156 -4.93 5.13 5.37
C LEU A 156 -5.05 4.37 6.70
N ILE A 157 -4.00 4.37 7.53
CA ILE A 157 -4.03 3.70 8.83
C ILE A 157 -4.24 4.70 9.97
N ARG A 158 -3.69 5.91 9.85
CA ARG A 158 -3.71 6.96 10.89
C ARG A 158 -4.25 8.28 10.36
N GLU A 159 -5.40 8.25 9.70
CA GLU A 159 -5.95 9.43 9.02
C GLU A 159 -6.05 10.63 9.98
N LYS A 160 -6.67 10.42 11.14
CA LYS A 160 -6.89 11.47 12.13
C LYS A 160 -5.58 12.10 12.58
N GLU A 161 -4.61 11.33 13.04
CA GLU A 161 -3.35 11.89 13.55
C GLU A 161 -2.48 12.46 12.43
N PHE A 162 -2.59 11.92 11.22
CA PHE A 162 -1.91 12.48 10.06
C PHE A 162 -2.43 13.90 9.75
N VAL A 163 -3.75 14.09 9.76
CA VAL A 163 -4.40 15.38 9.53
C VAL A 163 -4.19 16.33 10.70
N ASP A 164 -4.40 15.88 11.94
CA ASP A 164 -4.27 16.68 13.16
C ASP A 164 -2.83 17.20 13.34
N ALA A 165 -1.82 16.43 12.92
CA ALA A 165 -0.43 16.86 12.91
C ALA A 165 -0.05 17.76 11.71
N GLY A 166 -1.02 18.15 10.87
CA GLY A 166 -0.81 19.02 9.72
C GLY A 166 0.07 18.41 8.63
N ARG A 167 0.09 17.07 8.51
CA ARG A 167 0.96 16.35 7.58
C ARG A 167 0.40 16.35 6.16
N SER A 168 1.29 16.27 5.19
CA SER A 168 0.94 16.26 3.77
C SER A 168 1.62 15.10 3.05
N ILE A 169 0.82 14.33 2.31
CA ILE A 169 1.30 13.19 1.49
C ILE A 169 2.39 13.63 0.51
N LEU A 170 2.31 14.86 -0.01
CA LEU A 170 3.25 15.39 -1.01
C LEU A 170 4.54 15.95 -0.41
N ARG A 171 4.55 16.24 0.90
CA ARG A 171 5.68 16.87 1.59
C ARG A 171 6.39 15.92 2.53
N GLU A 172 5.94 14.67 2.61
CA GLU A 172 6.50 13.65 3.49
C GLU A 172 8.00 13.47 3.30
N TYR A 173 8.72 13.37 4.42
CA TYR A 173 10.17 13.24 4.44
C TYR A 173 10.62 12.12 5.37
N ALA A 174 11.82 11.58 5.12
CA ALA A 174 12.30 10.37 5.78
C ALA A 174 12.59 10.55 7.28
N ASP A 175 12.86 11.78 7.73
CA ASP A 175 13.24 12.11 9.11
C ASP A 175 12.04 12.26 10.07
N ILE A 176 10.81 12.23 9.54
CA ILE A 176 9.58 12.46 10.30
C ILE A 176 8.54 11.34 10.12
N ARG A 177 8.91 10.19 9.56
CA ARG A 177 7.97 9.13 9.13
C ARG A 177 7.09 8.60 10.26
N LEU A 178 5.79 8.87 10.16
CA LEU A 178 4.80 8.58 11.20
C LEU A 178 4.53 7.06 11.42
N CYS A 179 4.61 6.26 10.37
CA CYS A 179 4.27 4.82 10.41
C CYS A 179 5.48 3.89 10.19
N GLU A 180 6.70 4.43 10.22
CA GLU A 180 7.91 3.66 9.95
C GLU A 180 8.04 2.43 10.87
N GLY A 181 8.38 1.29 10.27
CA GLY A 181 8.54 0.02 10.98
C GLY A 181 7.25 -0.58 11.55
N ARG A 182 6.08 0.05 11.40
CA ARG A 182 4.80 -0.45 11.93
C ARG A 182 3.99 -1.18 10.87
N ASN A 183 3.75 -0.55 9.73
CA ASN A 183 3.01 -1.13 8.61
C ASN A 183 3.92 -1.66 7.50
N GLU A 184 5.18 -1.96 7.84
CA GLU A 184 6.22 -2.32 6.89
C GLU A 184 6.66 -3.78 7.06
N PHE A 185 6.72 -4.51 5.95
CA PHE A 185 7.08 -5.92 5.92
C PHE A 185 8.14 -6.20 4.86
N LYS A 186 8.99 -7.20 5.14
CA LYS A 186 10.08 -7.62 4.24
C LYS A 186 9.65 -8.66 3.20
N SER A 187 8.44 -9.19 3.30
CA SER A 187 7.85 -10.15 2.36
C SER A 187 6.36 -10.33 2.62
N VAL A 188 5.62 -10.84 1.62
CA VAL A 188 4.18 -11.15 1.75
C VAL A 188 3.95 -12.17 2.86
N LYS A 189 4.80 -13.19 2.99
CA LYS A 189 4.72 -14.15 4.11
C LYS A 189 4.94 -13.52 5.47
N ALA A 190 5.84 -12.54 5.59
CA ALA A 190 6.02 -11.81 6.84
C ALA A 190 4.79 -10.97 7.19
N MET A 191 4.19 -10.35 6.17
CA MET A 191 2.95 -9.60 6.30
C MET A 191 1.78 -10.49 6.76
N GLN A 192 1.53 -11.62 6.09
CA GLN A 192 0.45 -12.55 6.46
C GLN A 192 0.58 -13.00 7.92
N ARG A 193 1.79 -13.37 8.35
CA ARG A 193 2.04 -13.74 9.76
C ARG A 193 1.83 -12.58 10.72
N GLY A 194 2.33 -11.39 10.38
CA GLY A 194 2.21 -10.20 11.23
C GLY A 194 0.75 -9.73 11.39
N LEU A 195 -0.05 -9.89 10.34
CA LEU A 195 -1.45 -9.47 10.28
C LEU A 195 -2.44 -10.61 10.52
N ARG A 196 -1.95 -11.83 10.78
CA ARG A 196 -2.78 -13.04 10.98
C ARG A 196 -3.77 -13.30 9.84
N ILE A 197 -3.36 -13.02 8.61
CA ILE A 197 -4.14 -13.24 7.39
C ILE A 197 -3.96 -14.69 6.96
N ARG A 198 -5.05 -15.42 6.69
CA ARG A 198 -4.98 -16.78 6.13
C ARG A 198 -4.63 -16.71 4.65
N ASP A 199 -4.05 -17.77 4.10
CA ASP A 199 -3.71 -17.82 2.67
C ASP A 199 -4.96 -17.60 1.79
N GLU A 200 -6.10 -18.12 2.22
CA GLU A 200 -7.42 -18.00 1.59
C GLU A 200 -7.89 -16.54 1.47
N ASP A 201 -7.56 -15.72 2.46
CA ASP A 201 -8.05 -14.34 2.58
C ASP A 201 -7.24 -13.37 1.71
N LEU A 202 -6.08 -13.79 1.18
CA LEU A 202 -5.24 -12.94 0.32
C LEU A 202 -5.91 -12.56 -1.00
N ASP A 203 -6.85 -13.35 -1.49
CA ASP A 203 -7.56 -13.06 -2.75
C ASP A 203 -8.43 -11.79 -2.64
N MET A 204 -8.80 -11.40 -1.41
CA MET A 204 -9.51 -10.14 -1.12
C MET A 204 -8.58 -8.93 -1.09
N TRP A 205 -7.25 -9.15 -1.03
CA TRP A 205 -6.27 -8.09 -0.96
C TRP A 205 -5.89 -7.55 -2.32
N ARG A 206 -5.75 -6.22 -2.40
CA ARG A 206 -5.24 -5.53 -3.58
C ARG A 206 -3.74 -5.33 -3.45
N PHE A 207 -3.01 -5.88 -4.40
CA PHE A 207 -1.56 -5.79 -4.50
C PHE A 207 -1.21 -4.73 -5.54
N THR A 208 -0.51 -3.69 -5.12
CA THR A 208 -0.05 -2.64 -6.02
C THR A 208 1.46 -2.57 -6.08
N VAL A 209 1.98 -2.16 -7.24
CA VAL A 209 3.37 -1.77 -7.41
C VAL A 209 3.42 -0.63 -8.39
N VAL A 210 4.08 0.45 -8.00
CA VAL A 210 4.34 1.57 -8.92
C VAL A 210 5.71 1.37 -9.52
N THR A 211 5.73 1.19 -10.83
CA THR A 211 6.97 1.11 -11.61
C THR A 211 7.24 2.45 -12.28
N ARG A 212 8.51 2.66 -12.62
CA ARG A 212 8.99 3.80 -13.40
C ARG A 212 9.99 3.25 -14.41
N GLU A 213 10.17 3.96 -15.52
CA GLU A 213 11.21 3.63 -16.49
C GLU A 213 12.59 3.49 -15.77
N PRO A 214 13.32 2.38 -15.98
CA PRO A 214 14.53 2.07 -15.22
C PRO A 214 15.66 3.10 -15.28
N VAL A 215 15.89 3.73 -16.44
CA VAL A 215 16.91 4.76 -16.65
C VAL A 215 16.55 6.02 -15.87
N ASP A 216 15.32 6.48 -16.00
CA ASP A 216 14.76 7.61 -15.25
C ASP A 216 14.86 7.42 -13.73
N ARG A 217 14.53 6.20 -13.27
CA ARG A 217 14.65 5.83 -11.85
C ARG A 217 16.10 5.86 -11.40
N PHE A 218 17.01 5.33 -12.23
CA PHE A 218 18.44 5.36 -11.94
C PHE A 218 18.93 6.81 -11.82
N LEU A 219 18.64 7.67 -12.81
CA LEU A 219 19.02 9.08 -12.79
C LEU A 219 18.47 9.83 -11.57
N SER A 220 17.19 9.61 -11.21
CA SER A 220 16.57 10.15 -9.98
C SER A 220 17.28 9.74 -8.68
N GLY A 221 18.01 8.62 -8.70
CA GLY A 221 18.88 8.20 -7.61
C GLY A 221 20.06 9.15 -7.37
N PHE A 222 20.57 9.76 -8.43
CA PHE A 222 21.81 10.55 -8.43
C PHE A 222 21.60 12.05 -8.60
N ILE A 223 20.42 12.51 -9.05
CA ILE A 223 20.14 13.95 -9.24
C ILE A 223 20.35 14.77 -7.95
N ASP A 224 20.02 14.21 -6.77
CA ASP A 224 20.25 14.83 -5.46
C ASP A 224 21.74 15.05 -5.12
N ARG A 225 22.65 14.49 -5.93
CA ARG A 225 24.11 14.67 -5.82
C ARG A 225 24.68 15.61 -6.88
N CYS A 226 23.83 16.12 -7.77
CA CYS A 226 24.21 16.97 -8.89
C CYS A 226 23.51 18.33 -8.78
N ILE A 227 23.83 19.11 -7.74
CA ILE A 227 23.52 20.54 -7.63
C ILE A 227 24.66 21.20 -6.84
#